data_AF-A0A523P291-F1
#
_entry.id   AF-A0A523P291-F1
#
_cell.length_a   1.000
_cell.length_b   1.000
_cell.length_c   1.000
_cell.angle_alpha   90.00
_cell.angle_beta   90.00
_cell.angle_gamma   90.00
#
_symmetry.space_group_name_H-M   'P 1'
#
loop_
_entity.id
_entity.type
_entity.pdbx_description
1 polymer ?
#
loop_
_entity_poly.entity_id
_entity_poly.type
_entity_poly.pdbx_seq_one_letter_code
_entity_poly.pdbx_strand_id
1 'polypeptide(L)'
;MKTRQLFIVVLGVCLAACVTVNVYFPESAAERAADVFVKDVYGRDDPDVQDSSAPTGGAPTGAIEVPVSTLIALWSDIGQIVLPVAHAQQPDINISTPAINVLRSAMAQRHRQLKPHYHSGAVGMSATGLIILREPKVVPLKQRNVVKKLVADENADRNRLYGEIAKANAHPEWKKDIRGIFAERWVGNAPQGWWYNSGGKWQQK
;
A
#
# COMPACT_ATOMS: atom_id res chain seq x y z
N MET A 1 -26.96 30.45 38.34
CA MET A 1 -27.20 29.15 37.68
C MET A 1 -26.64 29.10 36.26
N LYS A 2 -26.89 30.10 35.40
CA LYS A 2 -26.39 30.18 34.01
C LYS A 2 -24.85 30.13 33.87
N THR A 3 -24.11 30.78 34.76
CA THR A 3 -22.62 30.76 34.75
C THR A 3 -22.03 29.41 35.11
N ARG A 4 -22.69 28.61 35.96
CA ARG A 4 -22.24 27.26 36.33
C ARG A 4 -22.49 26.26 35.21
N GLN A 5 -23.59 26.40 34.47
CA GLN A 5 -23.86 25.59 33.28
C GLN A 5 -22.92 25.94 32.12
N LEU A 6 -22.60 27.23 31.91
CA LEU A 6 -21.61 27.64 30.92
C LEU A 6 -20.22 27.08 31.24
N PHE A 7 -19.80 27.11 32.50
CA PHE A 7 -18.53 26.50 32.94
C PHE A 7 -18.50 24.98 32.72
N ILE A 8 -19.60 24.27 32.98
CA ILE A 8 -19.67 22.82 32.77
C ILE A 8 -19.61 22.47 31.28
N VAL A 9 -20.27 23.26 30.42
CA VAL A 9 -20.22 23.07 28.96
C VAL A 9 -18.81 23.37 28.41
N VAL A 10 -18.19 24.48 28.83
CA VAL A 10 -16.83 24.85 28.40
C VAL A 10 -15.80 23.83 28.88
N LEU A 11 -15.90 23.37 30.14
CA LEU A 11 -15.03 22.34 30.69
C LEU A 11 -15.21 20.99 29.97
N GLY A 12 -16.44 20.65 29.58
CA GLY A 12 -16.74 19.46 28.77
C GLY A 12 -16.15 19.52 27.36
N VAL A 13 -16.17 20.68 26.71
CA VAL A 13 -15.55 20.90 25.38
C VAL A 13 -14.01 20.83 25.47
N CYS A 14 -13.41 21.40 26.53
CA CYS A 14 -11.95 21.36 26.72
C CYS A 14 -11.41 19.94 26.95
N LEU A 15 -12.18 19.06 27.60
CA LEU A 15 -11.77 17.66 27.85
C LEU A 15 -11.80 16.78 26.59
N ALA A 16 -12.51 17.19 25.53
CA ALA A 16 -12.55 16.47 24.25
C ALA A 16 -11.38 16.82 23.31
N ALA A 17 -10.55 17.80 23.63
CA ALA A 17 -9.48 18.29 22.75
C ALA A 17 -8.16 17.50 22.83
N CYS A 18 -8.01 16.60 23.80
CA CYS A 18 -6.83 15.74 23.89
C CYS A 18 -6.99 14.50 23.00
N VAL A 19 -7.12 14.68 21.68
CA VAL A 19 -6.88 13.58 20.74
C VAL A 19 -5.39 13.30 20.78
N THR A 20 -5.04 12.16 21.37
CA THR A 20 -3.71 11.56 21.26
C THR A 20 -3.57 11.14 19.80
N VAL A 21 -3.11 12.03 18.93
CA VAL A 21 -2.71 11.66 17.56
C VAL A 21 -1.39 10.89 17.69
N ASN A 22 -1.48 9.66 18.17
CA ASN A 22 -0.40 8.70 18.03
C ASN A 22 -0.35 8.35 16.54
N VAL A 23 0.51 9.03 15.79
CA VAL A 23 0.64 8.83 14.34
C VAL A 23 1.25 7.44 14.12
N TYR A 24 0.39 6.43 14.13
CA TYR A 24 0.71 5.09 13.66
C TYR A 24 0.96 5.13 12.15
N PHE A 25 1.81 4.23 11.66
CA PHE A 25 2.06 4.08 10.23
C PHE A 25 0.73 3.80 9.49
N PRO A 26 0.33 4.61 8.50
CA PRO A 26 -0.97 4.44 7.84
C PRO A 26 -0.93 3.29 6.83
N GLU A 27 -1.00 2.06 7.33
CA GLU A 27 -0.85 0.82 6.54
C GLU A 27 -1.76 0.80 5.31
N SER A 28 -3.06 1.06 5.46
CA SER A 28 -4.02 1.02 4.34
C SER A 28 -3.74 2.06 3.25
N ALA A 29 -3.17 3.23 3.61
CA ALA A 29 -2.74 4.23 2.64
C ALA A 29 -1.44 3.79 1.94
N ALA A 30 -0.49 3.22 2.70
CA ALA A 30 0.74 2.67 2.14
C ALA A 30 0.48 1.50 1.18
N GLU A 31 -0.48 0.64 1.48
CA GLU A 31 -0.91 -0.46 0.62
C GLU A 31 -1.44 0.04 -0.72
N ARG A 32 -2.38 1.00 -0.69
CA ARG A 32 -2.92 1.62 -1.91
C ARG A 32 -1.84 2.28 -2.75
N ALA A 33 -0.95 3.04 -2.10
CA ALA A 33 0.17 3.69 -2.78
C ALA A 33 1.15 2.66 -3.39
N ALA A 34 1.45 1.58 -2.66
CA ALA A 34 2.30 0.51 -3.15
C ALA A 34 1.67 -0.21 -4.35
N ASP A 35 0.38 -0.53 -4.30
CA ASP A 35 -0.33 -1.16 -5.43
C ASP A 35 -0.28 -0.29 -6.68
N VAL A 36 -0.58 1.00 -6.55
CA VAL A 36 -0.49 1.95 -7.68
C VAL A 36 0.93 1.98 -8.24
N PHE A 37 1.95 2.12 -7.39
CA PHE A 37 3.34 2.16 -7.84
C PHE A 37 3.77 0.86 -8.54
N VAL A 38 3.42 -0.29 -7.97
CA VAL A 38 3.81 -1.61 -8.49
C VAL A 38 3.16 -1.86 -9.84
N LYS A 39 1.85 -1.58 -9.99
CA LYS A 39 1.14 -1.70 -11.26
C LYS A 39 1.76 -0.80 -12.34
N ASP A 40 2.23 0.39 -11.98
CA ASP A 40 2.93 1.28 -12.92
C ASP A 40 4.25 0.70 -13.41
N VAL A 41 5.00 0.03 -12.53
CA VAL A 41 6.28 -0.60 -12.88
C VAL A 41 6.07 -1.84 -13.74
N TYR A 42 5.05 -2.65 -13.42
CA TYR A 42 4.71 -3.84 -14.23
C TYR A 42 4.12 -3.46 -15.59
N GLY A 43 3.41 -2.34 -15.66
CA GLY A 43 2.73 -1.85 -16.86
C GLY A 43 1.24 -2.16 -16.78
N ARG A 44 0.41 -1.12 -16.73
CA ARG A 44 -1.05 -1.22 -16.61
C ARG A 44 -1.74 -1.92 -17.80
N ASP A 45 -1.07 -1.97 -18.95
CA ASP A 45 -1.59 -2.57 -20.20
C ASP A 45 -0.93 -3.91 -20.54
N ASP A 46 -0.13 -4.48 -19.62
CA ASP A 46 0.54 -5.75 -19.84
C ASP A 46 -0.48 -6.90 -19.67
N PRO A 47 -0.75 -7.73 -20.71
CA PRO A 47 -1.75 -8.79 -20.64
C PRO A 47 -1.45 -9.87 -19.59
N ASP A 48 -0.18 -9.95 -19.13
CA ASP A 48 0.21 -10.91 -18.09
C ASP A 48 -0.11 -10.40 -16.67
N VAL A 49 -0.34 -9.09 -16.50
CA VAL A 49 -0.74 -8.51 -15.22
C VAL A 49 -2.24 -8.72 -15.06
N GLN A 50 -2.64 -9.90 -14.59
CA GLN A 50 -3.99 -10.12 -14.13
C GLN A 50 -4.26 -9.18 -12.95
N ASP A 51 -5.34 -8.39 -13.04
CA ASP A 51 -5.90 -7.65 -11.91
C ASP A 51 -6.30 -8.64 -10.82
N SER A 52 -5.32 -9.08 -10.04
CA SER A 52 -5.48 -9.90 -8.85
C SER A 52 -5.91 -9.00 -7.69
N SER A 53 -6.92 -8.19 -7.96
CA SER A 53 -7.73 -7.54 -6.94
C SER A 53 -8.85 -8.53 -6.64
N ALA A 54 -8.56 -9.61 -5.91
CA ALA A 54 -9.61 -10.20 -5.12
C ALA A 54 -10.03 -9.10 -4.14
N PRO A 55 -11.28 -8.60 -4.18
CA PRO A 55 -11.73 -7.71 -3.14
C PRO A 55 -11.82 -8.57 -1.89
N THR A 56 -10.82 -8.48 -0.99
CA THR A 56 -11.15 -8.55 0.43
C THR A 56 -11.69 -7.18 0.82
N GLY A 57 -12.70 -6.73 0.07
CA GLY A 57 -13.68 -5.81 0.57
C GLY A 57 -14.50 -6.63 1.54
N GLY A 58 -14.14 -6.57 2.81
CA GLY A 58 -15.12 -6.77 3.85
C GLY A 58 -16.24 -5.79 3.55
N ALA A 59 -17.30 -6.27 2.92
CA ALA A 59 -18.54 -5.55 2.86
C ALA A 59 -18.93 -5.25 4.31
N PRO A 60 -19.26 -4.00 4.69
CA PRO A 60 -20.23 -3.85 5.74
C PRO A 60 -21.57 -4.35 5.16
N THR A 61 -21.78 -5.66 5.28
CA THR A 61 -23.12 -6.24 5.24
C THR A 61 -23.87 -5.64 6.41
N GLY A 62 -24.69 -4.65 6.12
CA GLY A 62 -25.46 -3.92 7.12
C GLY A 62 -26.34 -2.84 6.49
N ALA A 63 -26.85 -3.07 5.28
CA ALA A 63 -28.02 -2.34 4.82
C ALA A 63 -29.21 -2.84 5.66
N ILE A 64 -29.50 -2.16 6.76
CA ILE A 64 -30.81 -2.26 7.38
C ILE A 64 -31.75 -1.53 6.44
N GLU A 65 -32.45 -2.27 5.59
CA GLU A 65 -33.64 -1.79 4.92
C GLU A 65 -34.71 -1.55 6.00
N VAL A 66 -34.75 -0.33 6.53
CA VAL A 66 -35.88 0.10 7.33
C VAL A 66 -36.92 0.63 6.34
N PRO A 67 -38.09 -0.01 6.17
CA PRO A 67 -39.14 0.54 5.32
C PRO A 67 -39.57 1.91 5.85
N VAL A 68 -39.39 2.94 5.01
CA VAL A 68 -39.65 4.36 5.25
C VAL A 68 -41.16 4.67 5.27
N SER A 69 -41.95 3.93 6.04
CA SER A 69 -43.41 4.15 6.03
C SER A 69 -44.18 3.89 7.32
N THR A 70 -43.55 3.65 8.48
CA THR A 70 -44.37 3.38 9.70
C THR A 70 -43.85 3.84 11.06
N LEU A 71 -42.85 4.73 11.17
CA LEU A 71 -42.49 5.32 12.48
C LEU A 71 -42.14 6.82 12.38
N ILE A 72 -42.89 7.58 11.58
CA ILE A 72 -43.04 9.04 11.71
C ILE A 72 -44.29 9.27 12.58
N ALA A 73 -44.16 9.07 13.89
CA ALA A 73 -45.05 9.67 14.87
C ALA A 73 -44.48 9.37 16.25
N LEU A 74 -44.30 10.43 17.05
CA LEU A 74 -43.82 10.49 18.43
C LEU A 74 -42.32 10.80 18.53
N TRP A 75 -42.02 11.89 19.26
CA TRP A 75 -40.72 12.51 19.55
C TRP A 75 -40.23 13.60 18.59
N SER A 76 -41.05 14.64 18.39
CA SER A 76 -40.72 15.87 17.65
C SER A 76 -40.20 17.02 18.50
N ASP A 77 -39.47 16.83 19.62
CA ASP A 77 -39.07 18.01 20.41
C ASP A 77 -37.87 17.89 21.38
N ILE A 78 -36.82 17.13 21.05
CA ILE A 78 -35.51 17.33 21.71
C ILE A 78 -34.37 17.17 20.71
N GLY A 79 -33.79 18.29 20.30
CA GLY A 79 -32.36 18.44 20.04
C GLY A 79 -31.77 17.62 18.88
N GLN A 80 -31.75 18.24 17.71
CA GLN A 80 -30.83 17.95 16.60
C GLN A 80 -29.36 18.07 17.05
N ILE A 81 -28.84 17.08 17.78
CA ILE A 81 -27.39 16.89 17.93
C ILE A 81 -26.96 16.11 16.69
N VAL A 82 -26.67 16.87 15.63
CA VAL A 82 -25.90 16.39 14.50
C VAL A 82 -24.48 16.18 15.03
N LEU A 83 -24.17 14.97 15.50
CA LEU A 83 -22.78 14.59 15.72
C LEU A 83 -22.12 14.62 14.35
N PRO A 84 -21.15 15.52 14.08
CA PRO A 84 -20.37 15.41 12.87
C PRO A 84 -19.66 14.06 12.94
N VAL A 85 -20.03 13.15 12.05
CA VAL A 85 -19.24 11.96 11.76
C VAL A 85 -17.90 12.47 11.21
N ALA A 86 -16.95 12.68 12.11
CA ALA A 86 -15.57 12.99 11.78
C ALA A 86 -15.00 11.78 11.07
N HIS A 87 -15.16 11.74 9.74
CA HIS A 87 -14.43 10.83 8.88
C HIS A 87 -12.97 11.25 9.01
N ALA A 88 -12.21 10.54 9.84
CA ALA A 88 -10.77 10.68 9.91
C ALA A 88 -10.20 10.23 8.56
N GLN A 89 -10.10 11.15 7.58
CA GLN A 89 -9.32 10.94 6.39
C GLN A 89 -7.85 10.80 6.83
N GLN A 90 -7.35 9.58 6.88
CA GLN A 90 -5.93 9.33 7.08
C GLN A 90 -5.14 9.99 5.93
N PRO A 91 -4.02 10.67 6.22
CA PRO A 91 -3.17 11.24 5.18
C PRO A 91 -2.75 10.15 4.18
N ASP A 92 -2.83 10.46 2.88
CA ASP A 92 -2.37 9.54 1.83
C ASP A 92 -0.84 9.47 1.79
N ILE A 93 -0.28 8.34 1.37
CA ILE A 93 1.18 8.18 1.22
C ILE A 93 1.62 8.83 -0.09
N ASN A 94 2.43 9.90 0.02
CA ASN A 94 2.97 10.58 -1.14
C ASN A 94 4.03 9.74 -1.85
N ILE A 95 3.72 9.37 -3.10
CA ILE A 95 4.61 8.64 -4.02
C ILE A 95 4.89 9.40 -5.31
N SER A 96 4.60 10.71 -5.36
CA SER A 96 4.57 11.50 -6.60
C SER A 96 5.66 12.57 -6.66
N THR A 97 6.67 12.50 -5.78
CA THR A 97 7.80 13.43 -5.81
C THR A 97 8.67 13.23 -7.05
N PRO A 98 9.41 14.25 -7.52
CA PRO A 98 10.32 14.09 -8.65
C PRO A 98 11.32 12.95 -8.48
N ALA A 99 11.88 12.79 -7.27
CA ALA A 99 12.82 11.72 -6.96
C ALA A 99 12.18 10.32 -7.09
N ILE A 100 10.95 10.15 -6.61
CA ILE A 100 10.21 8.89 -6.72
C ILE A 100 9.81 8.61 -8.16
N ASN A 101 9.42 9.63 -8.93
CA ASN A 101 9.05 9.48 -10.34
C ASN A 101 10.25 9.05 -11.20
N VAL A 102 11.46 9.54 -10.91
CA VAL A 102 12.69 9.07 -11.58
C VAL A 102 12.92 7.58 -11.31
N LEU A 103 12.75 7.14 -10.06
CA LEU A 103 12.87 5.72 -9.69
C LEU A 103 11.80 4.88 -10.38
N ARG A 104 10.53 5.34 -10.40
CA ARG A 104 9.42 4.65 -11.07
C ARG A 104 9.74 4.39 -12.54
N SER A 105 10.21 5.40 -13.26
CA SER A 105 10.58 5.28 -14.67
C SER A 105 11.75 4.31 -14.90
N ALA A 106 12.81 4.42 -14.08
CA ALA A 106 13.97 3.53 -14.16
C ALA A 106 13.59 2.08 -13.88
N MET A 107 12.78 1.84 -12.85
CA MET A 107 12.28 0.51 -12.48
C MET A 107 11.36 -0.06 -13.56
N ALA A 108 10.43 0.72 -14.12
CA ALA A 108 9.56 0.28 -15.22
C ALA A 108 10.37 -0.11 -16.47
N GLN A 109 11.41 0.67 -16.82
CA GLN A 109 12.29 0.34 -17.94
C GLN A 109 13.07 -0.95 -17.70
N ARG A 110 13.61 -1.12 -16.49
CA ARG A 110 14.34 -2.33 -16.11
C ARG A 110 13.44 -3.54 -16.02
N HIS A 111 12.19 -3.34 -15.59
CA HIS A 111 11.18 -4.39 -15.50
C HIS A 111 10.99 -5.09 -16.85
N ARG A 112 10.89 -4.33 -17.95
CA ARG A 112 10.80 -4.90 -19.30
C ARG A 112 11.96 -5.82 -19.67
N GLN A 113 13.17 -5.53 -19.16
CA GLN A 113 14.35 -6.37 -19.37
C GLN A 113 14.38 -7.59 -18.44
N LEU A 114 13.81 -7.47 -17.24
CA LEU A 114 13.69 -8.55 -16.26
C LEU A 114 12.53 -9.50 -16.57
N LYS A 115 11.49 -9.05 -17.30
CA LYS A 115 10.28 -9.82 -17.59
C LYS A 115 10.55 -11.23 -18.13
N PRO A 116 11.39 -11.44 -19.16
CA PRO A 116 11.72 -12.79 -19.64
C PRO A 116 12.40 -13.68 -18.58
N HIS A 117 13.11 -13.07 -17.64
CA HIS A 117 13.81 -13.76 -16.56
C HIS A 117 12.86 -14.16 -15.41
N TYR A 118 11.77 -13.42 -15.20
CA TYR A 118 10.69 -13.89 -14.30
C TYR A 118 9.93 -15.06 -14.93
N HIS A 119 9.54 -14.97 -16.20
CA HIS A 119 8.81 -16.05 -16.89
C HIS A 119 9.59 -17.37 -16.97
N SER A 120 10.88 -17.30 -17.27
CA SER A 120 11.75 -18.50 -17.29
C SER A 120 12.06 -19.07 -15.89
N GLY A 121 11.71 -18.34 -14.83
CA GLY A 121 12.14 -18.67 -13.47
C GLY A 121 13.62 -18.43 -13.20
N ALA A 122 14.37 -17.76 -14.09
CA ALA A 122 15.74 -17.35 -13.78
C ALA A 122 15.79 -16.44 -12.54
N VAL A 123 14.84 -15.51 -12.45
CA VAL A 123 14.71 -14.52 -11.39
C VAL A 123 13.44 -14.82 -10.57
N GLY A 124 13.53 -14.62 -9.25
CA GLY A 124 12.38 -14.71 -8.36
C GLY A 124 12.46 -13.67 -7.25
N MET A 125 11.34 -13.45 -6.55
CA MET A 125 11.25 -12.53 -5.42
C MET A 125 11.57 -13.23 -4.10
N SER A 126 12.43 -12.65 -3.29
CA SER A 126 12.68 -13.09 -1.92
C SER A 126 11.55 -12.67 -0.97
N ALA A 127 11.55 -13.21 0.25
CA ALA A 127 10.56 -12.87 1.29
C ALA A 127 10.57 -11.38 1.71
N THR A 128 11.61 -10.62 1.36
CA THR A 128 11.71 -9.18 1.66
C THR A 128 11.28 -8.29 0.48
N GLY A 129 10.74 -8.88 -0.59
CA GLY A 129 10.33 -8.13 -1.77
C GLY A 129 11.48 -7.67 -2.66
N LEU A 130 12.71 -8.11 -2.41
CA LEU A 130 13.85 -7.95 -3.32
C LEU A 130 13.92 -9.11 -4.29
N ILE A 131 14.49 -8.89 -5.48
CA ILE A 131 14.65 -9.95 -6.48
C ILE A 131 16.00 -10.63 -6.40
N ILE A 132 16.07 -11.89 -6.79
CA ILE A 132 17.31 -12.66 -6.82
C ILE A 132 17.43 -13.45 -8.13
N LEU A 133 18.67 -13.74 -8.53
CA LEU A 133 18.94 -14.74 -9.56
C LEU A 133 18.81 -16.14 -8.94
N ARG A 134 17.61 -16.70 -8.97
CA ARG A 134 17.27 -17.99 -8.34
C ARG A 134 17.89 -19.16 -9.09
N GLU A 135 17.71 -19.20 -10.41
CA GLU A 135 18.16 -20.29 -11.26
C GLU A 135 19.14 -19.78 -12.33
N PRO A 136 20.43 -19.56 -11.99
CA PRO A 136 21.41 -19.09 -12.96
C PRO A 136 21.58 -20.02 -14.17
N LYS A 137 21.29 -21.32 -14.00
CA LYS A 137 21.49 -22.35 -15.03
C LYS A 137 20.56 -22.15 -16.24
N VAL A 138 19.36 -21.59 -16.04
CA VAL A 138 18.41 -21.32 -17.13
C VAL A 138 18.80 -20.10 -17.97
N VAL A 139 19.75 -19.28 -17.50
CA VAL A 139 20.29 -18.14 -18.24
C VAL A 139 21.54 -18.55 -19.02
N PRO A 140 21.62 -18.28 -20.35
CA PRO A 140 22.82 -18.52 -21.13
C PRO A 140 24.06 -17.86 -20.51
N LEU A 141 25.20 -18.54 -20.52
CA LEU A 141 26.41 -18.11 -19.81
C LEU A 141 26.83 -16.67 -20.16
N LYS A 142 26.75 -16.29 -21.44
CA LYS A 142 27.09 -14.94 -21.94
C LYS A 142 26.17 -13.83 -21.38
N GLN A 143 24.95 -14.16 -20.97
CA GLN A 143 23.96 -13.20 -20.46
C GLN A 143 23.94 -13.12 -18.93
N ARG A 144 24.52 -14.08 -18.21
CA ARG A 144 24.41 -14.16 -16.73
C ARG A 144 24.87 -12.90 -16.01
N ASN A 145 25.97 -12.28 -16.46
CA ASN A 145 26.47 -11.05 -15.83
C ASN A 145 25.53 -9.87 -16.07
N VAL A 146 24.87 -9.81 -17.22
CA VAL A 146 23.84 -8.81 -17.51
C VAL A 146 22.66 -9.00 -16.55
N VAL A 147 22.14 -10.22 -16.39
CA VAL A 147 21.02 -10.49 -15.47
C VAL A 147 21.39 -10.19 -14.02
N LYS A 148 22.60 -10.56 -13.57
CA LYS A 148 23.10 -10.21 -12.23
C LYS A 148 23.12 -8.69 -12.01
N LYS A 149 23.55 -7.92 -13.02
CA LYS A 149 23.54 -6.46 -12.95
C LYS A 149 22.11 -5.92 -12.88
N LEU A 150 21.18 -6.42 -13.69
CA LEU A 150 19.77 -6.03 -13.62
C LEU A 150 19.17 -6.31 -12.24
N VAL A 151 19.44 -7.47 -11.65
CA VAL A 151 19.01 -7.83 -10.29
C VAL A 151 19.58 -6.87 -9.25
N ALA A 152 20.88 -6.54 -9.34
CA ALA A 152 21.52 -5.62 -8.41
C ALA A 152 20.97 -4.20 -8.52
N ASP A 153 20.84 -3.68 -9.75
CA ASP A 153 20.35 -2.33 -10.03
C ASP A 153 18.87 -2.18 -9.61
N GLU A 154 18.04 -3.20 -9.83
CA GLU A 154 16.64 -3.21 -9.36
C GLU A 154 16.54 -3.16 -7.83
N ASN A 155 17.33 -3.98 -7.14
CA ASN A 155 17.32 -4.00 -5.68
C ASN A 155 17.88 -2.71 -5.09
N ALA A 156 18.84 -2.07 -5.73
CA ALA A 156 19.33 -0.76 -5.32
C ALA A 156 18.22 0.29 -5.39
N ASP A 157 17.47 0.33 -6.50
CA ASP A 157 16.36 1.26 -6.68
C ASP A 157 15.20 0.98 -5.73
N ARG A 158 14.81 -0.29 -5.49
CA ARG A 158 13.79 -0.63 -4.48
C ARG A 158 14.16 -0.11 -3.10
N ASN A 159 15.41 -0.33 -2.67
CA ASN A 159 15.88 0.14 -1.37
C ASN A 159 15.95 1.67 -1.26
N ARG A 160 16.29 2.35 -2.37
CA ARG A 160 16.27 3.81 -2.46
C ARG A 160 14.85 4.34 -2.40
N LEU A 161 13.93 3.74 -3.15
CA LEU A 161 12.50 4.08 -3.20
C LEU A 161 11.88 4.15 -1.80
N TYR A 162 12.08 3.13 -0.97
CA TYR A 162 11.51 3.10 0.37
C TYR A 162 12.01 4.25 1.25
N GLY A 163 13.28 4.65 1.09
CA GLY A 163 13.81 5.82 1.78
C GLY A 163 13.24 7.13 1.26
N GLU A 164 13.04 7.26 -0.05
CA GLU A 164 12.45 8.47 -0.65
C GLU A 164 10.97 8.62 -0.31
N ILE A 165 10.19 7.54 -0.27
CA ILE A 165 8.80 7.56 0.20
C ILE A 165 8.74 7.99 1.67
N ALA A 166 9.56 7.37 2.53
CA ALA A 166 9.61 7.73 3.96
C ALA A 166 9.92 9.23 4.17
N LYS A 167 10.93 9.76 3.45
CA LYS A 167 11.29 11.18 3.49
C LYS A 167 10.18 12.09 2.94
N ALA A 168 9.56 11.71 1.82
CA ALA A 168 8.49 12.49 1.18
C ALA A 168 7.26 12.65 2.07
N ASN A 169 7.09 11.73 3.03
CA ASN A 169 6.00 11.74 4.00
C ASN A 169 6.45 12.26 5.38
N ALA A 170 7.63 12.88 5.50
CA ALA A 170 8.19 13.39 6.75
C ALA A 170 8.38 12.35 7.88
N HIS A 171 8.43 11.07 7.53
CA HIS A 171 8.58 9.95 8.46
C HIS A 171 9.68 8.96 8.01
N PRO A 172 10.97 9.33 8.11
CA PRO A 172 12.10 8.46 7.75
C PRO A 172 12.09 7.09 8.45
N GLU A 173 11.53 7.03 9.65
CA GLU A 173 11.36 5.82 10.47
C GLU A 173 10.44 4.78 9.82
N TRP A 174 9.49 5.19 8.99
CA TRP A 174 8.55 4.29 8.29
C TRP A 174 9.20 3.45 7.21
N LYS A 175 10.48 3.68 6.88
CA LYS A 175 11.17 2.96 5.79
C LYS A 175 11.05 1.43 5.92
N LYS A 176 11.11 0.90 7.14
CA LYS A 176 11.01 -0.55 7.38
C LYS A 176 9.60 -1.08 7.07
N ASP A 177 8.58 -0.36 7.51
CA ASP A 177 7.18 -0.74 7.34
C ASP A 177 6.73 -0.58 5.88
N ILE A 178 7.16 0.51 5.23
CA ILE A 178 7.01 0.72 3.78
C ILE A 178 7.62 -0.46 3.00
N ARG A 179 8.83 -0.90 3.37
CA ARG A 179 9.46 -2.06 2.72
C ARG A 179 8.60 -3.32 2.87
N GLY A 180 8.04 -3.56 4.05
CA GLY A 180 7.16 -4.71 4.32
C GLY A 180 5.95 -4.71 3.40
N ILE A 181 5.20 -3.60 3.39
CA ILE A 181 4.02 -3.43 2.54
C ILE A 181 4.38 -3.60 1.06
N PHE A 182 5.44 -2.95 0.57
CA PHE A 182 5.85 -3.10 -0.82
C PHE A 182 6.28 -4.54 -1.15
N ALA A 183 6.89 -5.27 -0.22
CA ALA A 183 7.25 -6.67 -0.45
C ALA A 183 6.02 -7.52 -0.75
N GLU A 184 4.96 -7.34 0.05
CA GLU A 184 3.68 -7.99 -0.15
C GLU A 184 3.02 -7.55 -1.46
N ARG A 185 3.05 -6.25 -1.80
CA ARG A 185 2.42 -5.75 -3.04
C ARG A 185 3.18 -6.14 -4.30
N TRP A 186 4.52 -6.23 -4.28
CA TRP A 186 5.29 -6.78 -5.39
C TRP A 186 4.88 -8.22 -5.70
N VAL A 187 4.78 -9.07 -4.68
CA VAL A 187 4.35 -10.46 -4.86
C VAL A 187 2.86 -10.51 -5.22
N GLY A 188 2.02 -9.73 -4.52
CA GLY A 188 0.57 -9.62 -4.71
C GLY A 188 0.18 -9.38 -6.16
N ASN A 189 0.79 -8.37 -6.79
CA ASN A 189 0.53 -7.95 -8.16
C ASN A 189 1.34 -8.73 -9.22
N ALA A 190 2.19 -9.69 -8.82
CA ALA A 190 2.98 -10.45 -9.76
C ALA A 190 2.09 -11.37 -10.61
N PRO A 191 2.33 -11.46 -11.94
CA PRO A 191 1.68 -12.43 -12.81
C PRO A 191 1.78 -13.88 -12.30
N GLN A 192 0.78 -14.67 -12.68
CA GLN A 192 0.80 -16.12 -12.51
C GLN A 192 2.08 -16.72 -13.11
N GLY A 193 2.63 -17.74 -12.46
CA GLY A 193 3.83 -18.40 -12.93
C GLY A 193 5.14 -17.77 -12.43
N TRP A 194 5.12 -16.62 -11.78
CA TRP A 194 6.33 -16.01 -11.22
C TRP A 194 6.72 -16.64 -9.89
N TRP A 195 8.02 -16.74 -9.65
CA TRP A 195 8.52 -17.39 -8.44
C TRP A 195 8.76 -16.40 -7.32
N TYR A 196 8.33 -16.77 -6.12
CA TYR A 196 8.55 -16.03 -4.89
C TYR A 196 8.92 -16.95 -3.73
N ASN A 197 9.62 -16.41 -2.73
CA ASN A 197 9.98 -17.15 -1.53
C ASN A 197 9.03 -16.78 -0.38
N SER A 198 8.34 -17.78 0.17
CA SER A 198 7.47 -17.65 1.34
C SER A 198 7.97 -18.59 2.43
N GLY A 199 8.33 -18.04 3.59
CA GLY A 199 8.81 -18.84 4.74
C GLY A 199 10.02 -19.72 4.42
N GLY A 200 10.93 -19.27 3.54
CA GLY A 200 12.12 -20.01 3.13
C GLY A 200 11.88 -21.01 1.98
N LYS A 201 10.64 -21.19 1.52
CA LYS A 201 10.29 -22.10 0.43
C LYS A 201 9.99 -21.31 -0.84
N TRP A 202 10.50 -21.78 -1.98
CA TRP A 202 10.14 -21.24 -3.28
C TRP A 202 8.78 -21.77 -3.72
N GLN A 203 7.93 -20.85 -4.15
CA GLN A 203 6.58 -21.09 -4.64
C GLN A 203 6.38 -20.33 -5.93
N GLN A 204 5.43 -20.79 -6.73
CA GLN A 204 5.02 -20.14 -7.96
C GLN A 204 3.66 -19.47 -7.72
N LYS A 205 3.53 -18.24 -8.20
CA LYS A 205 2.30 -17.43 -8.10
C LYS A 205 1.16 -18.00 -8.91
#